data_AF-A0A3S4IVU8-F1
#
_entry.id   AF-A0A3S4IVU8-F1
#
_cell.length_a   1.000
_cell.length_b   1.000
_cell.length_c   1.000
_cell.angle_alpha   90.00
_cell.angle_beta   90.00
_cell.angle_gamma   90.00
#
_symmetry.space_group_name_H-M   'P 1'
#
loop_
_entity.id
_entity.type
_entity.pdbx_description
1 polymer ?
#
loop_
_entity_poly.entity_id
_entity_poly.type
_entity_poly.pdbx_seq_one_letter_code
_entity_poly.pdbx_strand_id
1 'polypeptide(L)'
;MWSTNLHVDGMKTGTTAGAGYNLVASATQGDMRLISVVLGAKTDRIRFNESEKLLTWGFRFFETVTPIKPDATFVTPTGLVWR
;
A
#
# COMPACT_ATOMS: atom_id res chain seq x y z
N MET A 1 5.73 -4.09 -16.10
CA MET A 1 5.94 -4.47 -14.68
C MET A 1 5.57 -5.94 -14.50
N TRP A 2 5.99 -6.60 -13.43
CA TRP A 2 5.99 -8.08 -13.32
C TRP A 2 4.61 -8.75 -13.17
N SER A 3 3.56 -7.98 -12.83
CA SER A 3 2.16 -8.45 -12.82
C SER A 3 1.37 -7.72 -13.91
N THR A 4 0.49 -8.46 -14.59
CA THR A 4 -0.49 -7.93 -15.56
C THR A 4 -1.83 -7.58 -14.91
N ASN A 5 -2.06 -7.99 -13.66
CA ASN A 5 -3.32 -7.81 -12.95
C ASN A 5 -3.36 -6.54 -12.08
N LEU A 6 -2.19 -5.93 -11.84
CA LEU A 6 -2.01 -4.78 -10.96
C LEU A 6 -1.28 -3.66 -11.70
N HIS A 7 -1.68 -2.41 -11.47
CA HIS A 7 -0.89 -1.24 -11.89
C HIS A 7 0.28 -1.03 -10.93
N VAL A 8 1.29 -1.89 -11.04
CA VAL A 8 2.53 -1.77 -10.27
C VAL A 8 3.38 -0.66 -10.89
N ASP A 9 3.83 0.30 -10.08
CA ASP A 9 4.63 1.44 -10.52
C ASP A 9 5.94 1.62 -9.72
N GLY A 10 6.17 0.78 -8.72
CA GLY A 10 7.38 0.78 -7.91
C GLY A 10 7.78 -0.61 -7.48
N MET A 11 9.09 -0.90 -7.53
CA MET A 11 9.62 -2.14 -7.03
C MET A 11 11.11 -2.07 -6.69
N LYS A 12 11.50 -2.60 -5.51
CA LYS A 12 12.89 -2.95 -5.20
C LYS A 12 13.00 -4.44 -4.91
N THR A 13 13.98 -5.06 -5.55
CA THR A 13 14.41 -6.43 -5.23
C THR A 13 15.63 -6.45 -4.33
N GLY A 14 15.75 -7.47 -3.50
CA GLY A 14 16.97 -7.77 -2.76
C GLY A 14 17.10 -9.27 -2.53
N THR A 15 18.28 -9.82 -2.81
CA THR A 15 18.59 -11.23 -2.56
C THR A 15 19.98 -11.32 -1.96
N THR A 16 20.09 -11.99 -0.81
CA THR A 16 21.38 -12.41 -0.24
C THR A 16 21.22 -13.81 0.35
N ALA A 17 22.33 -14.54 0.52
CA ALA A 17 22.31 -15.91 1.03
C ALA A 17 21.66 -16.01 2.42
N GLY A 18 21.84 -15.01 3.28
CA GLY A 18 21.27 -14.98 4.63
C GLY A 18 19.87 -14.35 4.75
N ALA A 19 19.46 -13.52 3.78
CA ALA A 19 18.18 -12.79 3.85
C ALA A 19 17.07 -13.36 2.96
N GLY A 20 17.36 -14.41 2.18
CA GLY A 20 16.41 -14.96 1.20
C GLY A 20 16.06 -13.94 0.11
N TYR A 21 14.86 -14.04 -0.46
CA TYR A 21 14.38 -13.15 -1.51
C TYR A 21 13.38 -12.12 -0.97
N ASN A 22 13.70 -10.83 -1.13
CA ASN A 22 12.99 -9.70 -0.52
C ASN A 22 12.39 -8.79 -1.59
N LEU A 23 11.15 -8.34 -1.44
CA LEU A 23 10.43 -7.48 -2.38
C LEU A 23 9.71 -6.35 -1.63
N VAL A 24 9.98 -5.10 -2.02
CA VAL A 24 9.09 -3.96 -1.74
C VAL A 24 8.41 -3.58 -3.05
N ALA A 25 7.08 -3.60 -3.08
CA ALA A 25 6.30 -3.24 -4.27
C ALA A 25 5.26 -2.17 -3.93
N SER A 26 4.95 -1.32 -4.90
CA SER A 26 3.82 -0.39 -4.82
C SER A 26 2.94 -0.51 -6.05
N ALA A 27 1.63 -0.40 -5.84
CA ALA A 27 0.63 -0.43 -6.89
C ALA A 27 -0.49 0.57 -6.58
N THR A 28 -1.22 0.97 -7.62
CA THR A 28 -2.34 1.90 -7.53
C THR A 28 -3.63 1.34 -8.16
N GLN A 29 -4.77 1.74 -7.60
CA GLN A 29 -6.10 1.61 -8.22
C GLN A 29 -6.89 2.88 -7.93
N GLY A 30 -7.16 3.68 -8.97
CA GLY A 30 -7.69 5.04 -8.77
C GLY A 30 -6.75 5.87 -7.90
N ASP A 31 -7.30 6.54 -6.89
CA ASP A 31 -6.55 7.36 -5.93
C ASP A 31 -5.92 6.53 -4.78
N MET A 32 -6.24 5.24 -4.68
CA MET A 32 -5.72 4.37 -3.63
C MET A 32 -4.36 3.80 -4.03
N ARG A 33 -3.35 4.01 -3.17
CA ARG A 33 -2.03 3.39 -3.28
C ARG A 33 -1.83 2.38 -2.16
N LEU A 34 -1.33 1.21 -2.53
CA LEU A 34 -0.85 0.21 -1.58
C LEU A 34 0.65 -0.03 -1.75
N ILE A 35 1.29 -0.39 -0.64
CA ILE A 35 2.68 -0.80 -0.57
C ILE A 35 2.72 -2.16 0.11
N SER A 36 3.37 -3.14 -0.51
CA SER A 36 3.62 -4.45 0.09
C SER A 36 5.11 -4.66 0.31
N VAL A 37 5.45 -5.31 1.42
CA VAL A 37 6.83 -5.68 1.77
C VAL A 37 6.85 -7.16 2.13
N VAL A 38 7.52 -7.96 1.31
CA VAL A 38 7.74 -9.39 1.52
C VAL A 38 9.23 -9.60 1.76
N LEU A 39 9.59 -10.20 2.89
CA LEU A 39 10.98 -10.49 3.27
C LEU A 39 11.19 -12.00 3.42
N GLY A 40 12.40 -12.49 3.11
CA GLY A 40 12.80 -13.86 3.39
C GLY A 40 12.07 -14.93 2.57
N ALA A 41 11.53 -14.62 1.40
CA ALA A 41 10.89 -15.63 0.57
C ALA A 41 11.91 -16.70 0.16
N LYS A 42 11.46 -17.97 0.11
CA LYS A 42 12.32 -19.13 -0.17
C LYS A 42 12.83 -19.18 -1.61
N THR A 43 12.09 -18.59 -2.55
CA THR A 43 12.44 -18.54 -3.97
C THR A 43 12.08 -17.19 -4.54
N ASP A 44 12.70 -16.83 -5.67
CA ASP A 44 12.37 -15.60 -6.39
C ASP A 44 10.89 -15.55 -6.75
N ARG A 45 10.32 -16.62 -7.31
CA ARG A 45 8.90 -16.67 -7.67
C ARG A 45 7.95 -16.43 -6.49
N ILE A 46 8.29 -16.93 -5.30
CA ILE A 46 7.43 -16.79 -4.11
C ILE A 46 7.28 -15.32 -3.71
N ARG A 47 8.35 -14.51 -3.71
CA ARG A 47 8.24 -13.10 -3.27
C ARG A 47 7.22 -12.31 -4.10
N PHE A 48 7.16 -12.61 -5.40
CA PHE A 48 6.29 -11.98 -6.37
C PHE A 48 4.86 -12.44 -6.13
N ASN A 49 4.62 -13.76 -6.12
CA ASN A 49 3.30 -14.31 -5.86
C ASN A 49 2.69 -13.80 -4.54
N GLU A 50 3.47 -13.77 -3.45
CA GLU A 50 2.97 -13.30 -2.15
C GLU A 50 2.72 -11.79 -2.15
N SER A 51 3.55 -11.00 -2.84
CA SER A 51 3.30 -9.56 -3.00
C SER A 51 2.04 -9.29 -3.83
N GLU A 52 1.77 -10.10 -4.86
CA GLU A 52 0.56 -9.98 -5.69
C GLU A 52 -0.69 -10.30 -4.89
N LYS A 53 -0.64 -11.37 -4.09
CA LYS A 53 -1.73 -11.76 -3.19
C LYS A 53 -2.05 -10.66 -2.19
N LEU A 54 -1.04 -10.10 -1.51
CA LEU A 54 -1.24 -9.04 -0.52
C LEU A 54 -1.87 -7.78 -1.14
N LEU A 55 -1.34 -7.32 -2.28
CA LEU A 55 -1.87 -6.14 -2.96
C LEU A 55 -3.29 -6.38 -3.47
N THR A 56 -3.55 -7.54 -4.08
CA THR A 56 -4.89 -7.92 -4.57
C THR A 56 -5.90 -8.01 -3.44
N TRP A 57 -5.51 -8.58 -2.30
CA TRP A 57 -6.35 -8.63 -1.11
C TRP A 57 -6.64 -7.23 -0.56
N GLY A 58 -5.62 -6.38 -0.45
CA GLY A 58 -5.79 -5.01 0.03
C GLY A 58 -6.77 -4.20 -0.82
N PHE A 59 -6.61 -4.25 -2.15
CA PHE A 59 -7.54 -3.57 -3.06
C PHE A 59 -8.96 -4.15 -3.06
N ARG A 60 -9.11 -5.45 -2.77
CA ARG A 60 -10.43 -6.09 -2.73
C ARG A 60 -11.24 -5.71 -1.50
N PHE A 61 -10.59 -5.53 -0.36
CA PHE A 61 -11.27 -5.46 0.94
C PHE A 61 -11.15 -4.12 1.65
N PHE A 62 -10.35 -3.19 1.11
CA PHE A 62 -10.15 -1.87 1.70
C PHE A 62 -10.34 -0.77 0.67
N GLU A 63 -10.74 0.39 1.15
CA GLU A 63 -10.77 1.64 0.42
C GLU A 63 -10.04 2.73 1.20
N THR A 64 -9.49 3.72 0.50
CA THR A 64 -8.92 4.91 1.13
C THR A 64 -9.94 6.04 1.06
N VAL A 65 -10.40 6.50 2.22
CA VAL A 65 -11.34 7.63 2.32
C VAL A 65 -10.68 8.82 2.99
N THR A 66 -11.00 10.03 2.53
CA THR A 66 -10.58 11.28 3.16
C THR A 66 -11.82 12.00 3.69
N PRO A 67 -12.30 11.66 4.90
CA PRO A 67 -13.56 12.20 5.43
C PRO A 67 -13.48 13.71 5.70
N ILE A 68 -12.28 14.22 5.97
CA ILE A 68 -12.00 15.64 6.18
C ILE A 68 -10.84 15.99 5.26
N LYS A 69 -11.06 16.92 4.33
CA LYS A 69 -10.00 17.38 3.42
C LYS A 69 -8.95 18.17 4.20
N PRO A 70 -7.69 18.24 3.72
CA PRO A 70 -6.60 18.93 4.43
C PRO A 70 -6.94 20.35 4.89
N ASP A 71 -7.68 21.12 4.07
CA ASP A 71 -8.05 22.50 4.37
C ASP A 71 -9.49 22.67 4.88
N ALA A 72 -10.18 21.56 5.21
CA ALA A 72 -11.55 21.62 5.71
C ALA A 72 -11.59 21.86 7.22
N THR A 73 -12.34 22.88 7.65
CA THR A 73 -12.68 23.05 9.07
C THR A 73 -13.61 21.94 9.52
N PHE A 74 -13.17 21.10 10.46
CA PHE A 74 -13.97 19.98 10.96
C PHE A 74 -15.10 20.43 11.90
N VAL A 75 -14.81 21.39 12.79
CA VAL A 75 -15.78 21.99 13.70
C VAL A 75 -15.55 23.49 13.70
N THR A 76 -16.60 24.26 13.44
CA THR A 76 -16.57 25.70 13.71
C THR A 76 -16.93 25.90 15.19
N PRO A 77 -16.07 26.49 16.03
CA PRO A 77 -16.43 26.74 17.42
C PRO A 77 -17.63 27.68 17.47
N THR A 78 -18.79 27.16 17.86
CA THR A 78 -19.95 27.98 18.21
C THR A 78 -19.65 28.68 19.52
N GLY A 79 -19.49 30.00 19.47
CA GLY A 79 -19.10 30.81 20.61
C GLY A 79 -20.05 30.68 21.79
N LEU A 80 -19.61 29.95 22.82
CA LEU A 80 -19.90 30.31 24.20
C LEU A 80 -18.65 31.00 24.75
N VAL A 81 -18.54 32.28 24.41
CA VAL A 81 -17.74 33.20 25.21
C VAL A 81 -18.52 33.35 26.52
N TRP A 82 -18.10 32.63 27.55
CA TRP A 82 -18.54 32.91 28.92
C TRP A 82 -18.01 34.31 29.30
N ARG A 83 -18.83 35.33 29.10
CA ARG A 83 -18.70 36.65 29.74
C ARG A 83 -19.63 36.71 30.93
#